data_AF-A0A090L1V8-F1
#
_entry.id   AF-A0A090L1V8-F1
#
_cell.length_a   1.000
_cell.length_b   1.000
_cell.length_c   1.000
_cell.angle_alpha   90.00
_cell.angle_beta   90.00
_cell.angle_gamma   90.00
#
_symmetry.space_group_name_H-M   'P 1'
#
loop_
_entity.id
_entity.type
_entity.pdbx_description
1 polymer ?
#
loop_
_entity_poly.entity_id
_entity_poly.type
_entity_poly.pdbx_seq_one_letter_code
_entity_poly.pdbx_strand_id
1 'polypeptide(L)'
;MKKVLPSTINNVYLRFNHSNLQYIYKNIINDRKFIHSYSDLFDPDKLAILEKNLDIVEKKRAERFELLIKKVSPHIAQLKSVICNANSDLLPVGSLATGLAISNESDIDLVFIPSIENIESFLNDFNDNSEFKKTFIKTAHKVIEKDINYKENIKSCGFLLHAKVPILQLELKNGLKYDIQFCNSHSLRNTNLIRHYAAADIRYRKLYIFVRTLAKKLNIINGRNGFLTSYQISLLVAHFLQTKYRKQQPVLPIIPKICCSALSPSITIEEVCKNLKNPVNVSAVTTHINPNPSASYLAIQFVDYFANFNYKVNAIYMDKLLPEKSYGIRNYRKLQIFDTYSSKSISRGGMVIESLSQSMKYVIKSVRKLIFFIF
;
A
#
# COMPACT_ATOMS: atom_id res chain seq x y z
N MET A 1 5.39 -38.80 7.33
CA MET A 1 5.12 -37.77 8.37
C MET A 1 6.43 -37.31 9.00
N LYS A 2 6.95 -36.14 8.62
CA LYS A 2 7.90 -35.35 9.42
C LYS A 2 7.49 -33.89 9.25
N LYS A 3 6.99 -33.30 10.34
CA LYS A 3 6.52 -31.92 10.42
C LYS A 3 7.71 -30.98 10.22
N VAL A 4 7.75 -30.24 9.11
CA VAL A 4 8.64 -29.09 8.94
C VAL A 4 7.98 -27.92 9.66
N LEU A 5 8.44 -27.65 10.89
CA LEU A 5 8.08 -26.44 11.65
C LEU A 5 8.76 -25.19 11.02
N PRO A 6 8.12 -24.01 11.06
CA PRO A 6 8.55 -22.85 10.30
C PRO A 6 9.74 -22.15 10.96
N SER A 7 10.76 -21.84 10.16
CA SER A 7 11.92 -21.03 10.54
C SER A 7 11.49 -19.61 10.92
N THR A 8 11.18 -19.40 12.20
CA THR A 8 10.61 -18.15 12.74
C THR A 8 11.60 -17.57 13.76
N ILE A 9 11.83 -16.25 13.69
CA ILE A 9 12.63 -15.42 14.62
C ILE A 9 14.16 -15.56 14.50
N ASN A 10 14.75 -16.75 14.62
CA ASN A 10 16.22 -16.88 14.59
C ASN A 10 16.84 -16.48 13.25
N ASN A 11 16.08 -16.54 12.15
CA ASN A 11 16.58 -16.23 10.82
C ASN A 11 16.63 -14.71 10.52
N VAL A 12 15.91 -13.86 11.27
CA VAL A 12 16.07 -12.40 11.16
C VAL A 12 17.33 -11.99 11.92
N TYR A 13 17.49 -12.45 13.16
CA TYR A 13 18.69 -12.22 13.96
C TYR A 13 19.96 -12.79 13.30
N LEU A 14 19.92 -14.00 12.72
CA LEU A 14 21.05 -14.59 12.00
C LEU A 14 21.38 -13.88 10.68
N ARG A 15 20.39 -13.34 9.96
CA ARG A 15 20.65 -12.49 8.78
C ARG A 15 21.23 -11.13 9.15
N PHE A 16 20.87 -10.59 10.32
CA PHE A 16 21.56 -9.46 10.94
C PHE A 16 22.99 -9.81 11.42
N ASN A 17 23.28 -11.09 11.71
CA ASN A 17 24.61 -11.56 12.14
C ASN A 17 25.58 -11.87 10.99
N HIS A 18 25.09 -12.23 9.81
CA HIS A 18 25.92 -12.49 8.62
C HIS A 18 26.28 -11.22 7.82
N SER A 19 25.70 -10.08 8.17
CA SER A 19 26.15 -8.77 7.70
C SER A 19 26.99 -8.11 8.80
N ASN A 20 27.97 -7.28 8.45
CA ASN A 20 28.89 -6.53 9.34
C ASN A 20 28.20 -5.62 10.41
N LEU A 21 26.89 -5.76 10.61
CA LEU A 21 26.05 -4.95 11.48
C LEU A 21 26.10 -5.38 12.96
N GLN A 22 26.47 -6.62 13.29
CA GLN A 22 26.54 -7.07 14.69
C GLN A 22 27.75 -6.49 15.45
N TYR A 23 28.90 -6.35 14.80
CA TYR A 23 30.08 -5.66 15.34
C TYR A 23 29.78 -4.18 15.59
N ILE A 24 29.02 -3.55 14.68
CA ILE A 24 28.54 -2.19 14.82
C ILE A 24 27.49 -2.07 15.95
N TYR A 25 26.60 -3.05 16.10
CA TYR A 25 25.53 -3.09 17.12
C TYR A 25 26.06 -3.23 18.56
N LYS A 26 27.07 -4.08 18.79
CA LYS A 26 27.69 -4.26 20.13
C LYS A 26 28.44 -3.02 20.60
N ASN A 27 29.15 -2.33 19.70
CA ASN A 27 29.79 -1.05 20.02
C ASN A 27 28.76 0.09 20.21
N ILE A 28 27.57 -0.04 19.66
CA ILE A 28 26.50 0.97 19.68
C ILE A 28 25.72 1.04 21.00
N ILE A 29 25.59 -0.06 21.74
CA ILE A 29 24.86 -0.10 23.02
C ILE A 29 25.68 0.52 24.17
N ASN A 30 27.02 0.51 24.05
CA ASN A 30 27.91 1.04 25.08
C ASN A 30 28.04 2.58 25.06
N ASP A 31 27.67 3.24 23.97
CA ASP A 31 27.71 4.71 23.90
C ASP A 31 26.39 5.35 24.36
N ARG A 32 26.24 5.50 25.68
CA ARG A 32 25.19 6.30 26.34
C ARG A 32 25.49 7.81 26.38
N LYS A 33 26.16 8.37 25.37
CA LYS A 33 26.39 9.82 25.26
C LYS A 33 26.36 10.28 23.82
N PHE A 34 25.18 10.53 23.25
CA PHE A 34 25.08 11.29 22.00
C PHE A 34 23.81 12.15 22.00
N ILE A 35 23.94 13.34 22.59
CA ILE A 35 23.07 14.48 22.33
C ILE A 35 23.74 15.24 21.18
N HIS A 36 23.45 14.85 19.94
CA HIS A 36 23.72 15.68 18.75
C HIS A 36 22.44 16.45 18.41
N SER A 37 22.56 17.74 18.12
CA SER A 37 21.42 18.61 17.84
C SER A 37 20.72 18.21 16.55
N TYR A 38 19.40 18.43 16.50
CA TYR A 38 18.54 18.11 15.35
C TYR A 38 18.99 18.78 14.04
N SER A 39 19.86 19.80 14.10
CA SER A 39 20.49 20.47 12.96
C SER A 39 21.18 19.50 11.99
N ASP A 40 21.86 18.49 12.51
CA ASP A 40 22.75 17.62 11.71
C ASP A 40 21.96 16.61 10.87
N LEU A 41 20.68 16.42 11.18
CA LEU A 41 19.75 15.60 10.39
C LEU A 41 19.34 16.26 9.07
N PHE A 42 19.52 17.58 8.96
CA PHE A 42 19.00 18.40 7.86
C PHE A 42 20.13 19.21 7.18
N ASP A 43 21.27 18.56 6.98
CA ASP A 43 22.33 19.04 6.09
C ASP A 43 21.71 19.46 4.73
N PRO A 44 21.76 20.75 4.36
CA PRO A 44 21.09 21.26 3.16
C PRO A 44 21.55 20.61 1.86
N ASP A 45 22.85 20.29 1.73
CA ASP A 45 23.42 19.70 0.52
C ASP A 45 22.93 18.26 0.35
N LYS A 46 22.90 17.51 1.45
CA LYS A 46 22.36 16.13 1.43
C LYS A 46 20.87 16.12 1.14
N LEU A 47 20.11 17.06 1.68
CA LEU A 47 18.68 17.20 1.38
C LEU A 47 18.43 17.57 -0.08
N ALA A 48 19.29 18.41 -0.69
CA ALA A 48 19.22 18.76 -2.10
C ALA A 48 19.51 17.55 -3.01
N ILE A 49 20.54 16.75 -2.68
CA ILE A 49 20.85 15.51 -3.39
C ILE A 49 19.67 14.52 -3.29
N LEU A 50 19.11 14.34 -2.08
CA LEU A 50 17.96 13.46 -1.87
C LEU A 50 16.74 13.95 -2.66
N GLU A 51 16.45 15.25 -2.69
CA GLU A 51 15.33 15.81 -3.46
C GLU A 51 15.49 15.50 -4.95
N LYS A 52 16.68 15.76 -5.51
CA LYS A 52 17.00 15.43 -6.91
C LYS A 52 16.81 13.94 -7.21
N ASN A 53 17.23 13.06 -6.31
CA ASN A 53 17.05 11.62 -6.48
C ASN A 53 15.56 11.22 -6.43
N LEU A 54 14.77 11.83 -5.53
CA LEU A 54 13.32 11.60 -5.48
C LEU A 54 12.62 12.07 -6.75
N ASP A 55 13.03 13.19 -7.33
CA ASP A 55 12.54 13.67 -8.63
C ASP A 55 12.85 12.68 -9.77
N ILE A 56 14.10 12.22 -9.86
CA ILE A 56 14.52 11.26 -10.90
C ILE A 56 13.72 9.96 -10.77
N VAL A 57 13.55 9.45 -9.55
CA VAL A 57 12.85 8.18 -9.32
C VAL A 57 11.35 8.30 -9.63
N GLU A 58 10.71 9.41 -9.24
CA GLU A 58 9.30 9.67 -9.54
C GLU A 58 9.07 9.85 -11.05
N LYS A 59 9.96 10.55 -11.76
CA LYS A 59 9.92 10.65 -13.22
C LYS A 59 10.03 9.27 -13.88
N LYS A 60 11.02 8.47 -13.48
CA LYS A 60 11.18 7.09 -13.97
C LYS A 60 9.98 6.20 -13.65
N ARG A 61 9.34 6.38 -12.49
CA ARG A 61 8.10 5.67 -12.14
C ARG A 61 6.99 6.05 -13.12
N ALA A 62 6.77 7.35 -13.35
CA ALA A 62 5.74 7.83 -14.27
C ALA A 62 5.93 7.28 -15.70
N GLU A 63 7.14 7.34 -16.24
CA GLU A 63 7.46 6.80 -17.58
C GLU A 63 7.18 5.29 -17.67
N ARG A 64 7.60 4.52 -16.65
CA ARG A 64 7.32 3.07 -16.59
C ARG A 64 5.85 2.76 -16.44
N PHE A 65 5.13 3.57 -15.66
CA PHE A 65 3.69 3.40 -15.47
C PHE A 65 2.94 3.57 -16.79
N GLU A 66 3.28 4.56 -17.61
CA GLU A 66 2.70 4.75 -18.94
C GLU A 66 2.95 3.54 -19.86
N LEU A 67 4.18 3.00 -19.86
CA LEU A 67 4.51 1.80 -20.63
C LEU A 67 3.75 0.57 -20.12
N LEU A 68 3.60 0.43 -18.79
CA LEU A 68 2.83 -0.65 -18.19
C LEU A 68 1.36 -0.57 -18.62
N ILE A 69 0.73 0.60 -18.56
CA ILE A 69 -0.66 0.80 -18.99
C ILE A 69 -0.83 0.41 -20.46
N LYS A 70 0.05 0.88 -21.35
CA LYS A 70 0.01 0.50 -22.78
C LYS A 70 0.13 -1.02 -22.98
N LYS A 71 0.96 -1.68 -22.17
CA LYS A 71 1.15 -3.13 -22.22
C LYS A 71 -0.08 -3.90 -21.68
N VAL A 72 -0.71 -3.43 -20.60
CA VAL A 72 -1.76 -4.19 -19.89
C VAL A 72 -3.17 -3.94 -20.40
N SER A 73 -3.46 -2.75 -20.93
CA SER A 73 -4.83 -2.37 -21.33
C SER A 73 -5.45 -3.32 -22.38
N PRO A 74 -4.74 -3.74 -23.45
CA PRO A 74 -5.30 -4.69 -24.41
C PRO A 74 -5.68 -6.03 -23.79
N HIS A 75 -4.85 -6.54 -22.88
CA HIS A 75 -5.12 -7.80 -22.16
C HIS A 75 -6.29 -7.68 -21.18
N ILE A 76 -6.43 -6.54 -20.49
CA ILE A 76 -7.59 -6.30 -19.61
C ILE A 76 -8.86 -6.22 -20.45
N ALA A 77 -8.83 -5.56 -21.61
CA ALA A 77 -9.97 -5.50 -22.52
C ALA A 77 -10.37 -6.89 -23.05
N GLN A 78 -9.38 -7.71 -23.45
CA GLN A 78 -9.62 -9.09 -23.88
C GLN A 78 -10.15 -9.96 -22.74
N LEU A 79 -9.58 -9.87 -21.54
CA LEU A 79 -10.09 -10.60 -20.38
C LEU A 79 -11.52 -10.18 -20.04
N LYS A 80 -11.82 -8.89 -20.12
CA LYS A 80 -13.17 -8.36 -19.95
C LYS A 80 -14.15 -8.92 -20.99
N SER A 81 -13.76 -9.05 -22.26
CA SER A 81 -14.64 -9.66 -23.28
C SER A 81 -14.89 -11.15 -23.04
N VAL A 82 -14.01 -11.84 -22.30
CA VAL A 82 -14.16 -13.25 -21.96
C VAL A 82 -15.07 -13.47 -20.75
N ILE A 83 -14.90 -12.69 -19.68
CA ILE A 83 -15.60 -12.96 -18.40
C ILE A 83 -16.76 -12.01 -18.09
N CYS A 84 -16.88 -10.88 -18.78
CA CYS A 84 -17.96 -9.91 -18.57
C CYS A 84 -19.00 -9.95 -19.69
N ASN A 85 -20.17 -9.41 -19.38
CA ASN A 85 -21.27 -9.15 -20.29
C ASN A 85 -21.76 -7.70 -20.11
N ALA A 86 -22.87 -7.31 -20.74
CA ALA A 86 -23.44 -5.96 -20.60
C ALA A 86 -23.73 -5.54 -19.15
N ASN A 87 -23.94 -6.52 -18.26
CA ASN A 87 -24.29 -6.32 -16.86
C ASN A 87 -23.13 -6.66 -15.92
N SER A 88 -21.89 -6.50 -16.36
CA SER A 88 -20.71 -6.68 -15.51
C SER A 88 -19.50 -5.94 -16.03
N ASP A 89 -18.54 -5.71 -15.14
CA ASP A 89 -17.31 -5.01 -15.44
C ASP A 89 -16.11 -5.63 -14.72
N LEU A 90 -14.94 -5.32 -15.23
CA LEU A 90 -13.65 -5.75 -14.70
C LEU A 90 -12.79 -4.51 -14.49
N LEU A 91 -12.65 -4.10 -13.23
CA LEU A 91 -12.01 -2.83 -12.88
C LEU A 91 -10.59 -3.06 -12.37
N PRO A 92 -9.59 -2.33 -12.88
CA PRO A 92 -8.27 -2.28 -12.26
C PRO A 92 -8.36 -1.76 -10.83
N VAL A 93 -7.63 -2.40 -9.92
CA VAL A 93 -7.43 -1.93 -8.54
C VAL A 93 -5.94 -1.96 -8.18
N GLY A 94 -5.61 -1.62 -6.93
CA GLY A 94 -4.26 -1.76 -6.42
C GLY A 94 -3.24 -0.83 -7.10
N SER A 95 -2.01 -1.31 -7.26
CA SER A 95 -0.88 -0.47 -7.69
C SER A 95 -1.02 0.10 -9.11
N LEU A 96 -1.70 -0.64 -10.00
CA LEU A 96 -2.01 -0.19 -11.36
C LEU A 96 -3.01 0.98 -11.32
N ALA A 97 -4.17 0.80 -10.67
CA ALA A 97 -5.21 1.82 -10.65
C ALA A 97 -4.87 3.06 -9.81
N THR A 98 -3.97 2.93 -8.83
CA THR A 98 -3.49 4.04 -8.00
C THR A 98 -2.38 4.87 -8.64
N GLY A 99 -1.79 4.40 -9.75
CA GLY A 99 -0.61 5.05 -10.34
C GLY A 99 0.69 4.83 -9.56
N LEU A 100 0.68 3.98 -8.53
CA LEU A 100 1.81 3.78 -7.62
C LEU A 100 2.69 2.57 -7.95
N ALA A 101 2.43 1.87 -9.06
CA ALA A 101 3.29 0.77 -9.52
C ALA A 101 4.74 1.27 -9.76
N ILE A 102 5.71 0.61 -9.13
CA ILE A 102 7.15 0.97 -9.19
C ILE A 102 7.92 0.03 -10.14
N SER A 103 7.39 -1.16 -10.39
CA SER A 103 8.04 -2.21 -11.18
C SER A 103 7.11 -2.73 -12.26
N ASN A 104 7.69 -3.12 -13.40
CA ASN A 104 6.96 -3.74 -14.51
C ASN A 104 6.50 -5.17 -14.20
N GLU A 105 6.97 -5.74 -13.09
CA GLU A 105 6.62 -7.07 -12.58
C GLU A 105 5.53 -7.02 -11.51
N SER A 106 4.93 -5.85 -11.25
CA SER A 106 3.84 -5.76 -10.29
C SER A 106 2.64 -6.58 -10.78
N ASP A 107 2.12 -7.44 -9.91
CA ASP A 107 0.87 -8.14 -10.14
C ASP A 107 -0.25 -7.13 -10.45
N ILE A 108 -1.11 -7.48 -11.41
CA ILE A 108 -2.21 -6.66 -11.88
C ILE A 108 -3.46 -7.11 -11.14
N ASP A 109 -3.86 -6.34 -10.14
CA ASP A 109 -5.07 -6.60 -9.38
C ASP A 109 -6.30 -6.11 -10.15
N LEU A 110 -7.28 -6.99 -10.34
CA LEU A 110 -8.57 -6.67 -10.95
C LEU A 110 -9.71 -7.02 -9.99
N VAL A 111 -10.84 -6.32 -10.11
CA VAL A 111 -12.09 -6.69 -9.42
C VAL A 111 -13.19 -6.85 -10.46
N PHE A 112 -13.74 -8.06 -10.54
CA PHE A 112 -15.00 -8.32 -11.25
C PHE A 112 -16.17 -7.79 -10.42
N ILE A 113 -17.05 -7.01 -11.06
CA ILE A 113 -18.23 -6.42 -10.44
C ILE A 113 -19.44 -6.58 -11.37
N PRO A 114 -20.56 -7.14 -10.89
CA PRO A 114 -21.81 -7.09 -11.65
C PRO A 114 -22.33 -5.65 -11.71
N SER A 115 -22.85 -5.27 -12.86
CA SER A 115 -23.55 -4.02 -13.15
C SER A 115 -25.02 -4.35 -13.41
N ILE A 116 -25.70 -4.84 -12.38
CA ILE A 116 -27.11 -5.23 -12.40
C ILE A 116 -27.93 -4.26 -11.56
N GLU A 117 -29.24 -4.19 -11.82
CA GLU A 117 -30.17 -3.56 -10.88
C GLU A 117 -30.04 -4.24 -9.51
N ASN A 118 -29.89 -3.42 -8.46
CA ASN A 118 -29.68 -3.88 -7.07
C ASN A 118 -28.37 -4.66 -6.84
N ILE A 119 -27.22 -4.04 -7.13
CA ILE A 119 -25.89 -4.61 -6.88
C ILE A 119 -25.75 -5.12 -5.44
N GLU A 120 -26.35 -4.42 -4.48
CA GLU A 120 -26.20 -4.71 -3.06
C GLU A 120 -26.78 -6.07 -2.70
N SER A 121 -27.94 -6.43 -3.25
CA SER A 121 -28.52 -7.76 -3.07
C SER A 121 -27.55 -8.85 -3.54
N PHE A 122 -26.98 -8.70 -4.74
CA PHE A 122 -26.01 -9.68 -5.25
C PHE A 122 -24.75 -9.71 -4.41
N LEU A 123 -24.24 -8.56 -3.97
CA LEU A 123 -23.04 -8.51 -3.13
C LEU A 123 -23.29 -9.21 -1.79
N ASN A 124 -24.48 -9.07 -1.20
CA ASN A 124 -24.86 -9.77 0.03
C ASN A 124 -24.89 -11.29 -0.21
N ASP A 125 -25.62 -11.74 -1.24
CA ASP A 125 -25.69 -13.17 -1.59
C ASP A 125 -24.30 -13.74 -1.89
N PHE A 126 -23.49 -13.03 -2.66
CA PHE A 126 -22.13 -13.43 -2.98
C PHE A 126 -21.27 -13.52 -1.72
N ASN A 127 -21.40 -12.59 -0.78
CA ASN A 127 -20.58 -12.57 0.43
C ASN A 127 -20.98 -13.65 1.43
N ASP A 128 -22.28 -13.89 1.61
CA ASP A 128 -22.84 -14.75 2.65
C ASP A 128 -22.99 -16.21 2.21
N ASN A 129 -23.14 -16.47 0.90
CA ASN A 129 -23.24 -17.82 0.35
C ASN A 129 -21.88 -18.32 -0.18
N SER A 130 -21.19 -19.11 0.65
CA SER A 130 -19.87 -19.69 0.34
C SER A 130 -19.88 -20.62 -0.89
N GLU A 131 -20.93 -21.42 -1.09
CA GLU A 131 -21.01 -22.33 -2.23
C GLU A 131 -21.30 -21.59 -3.53
N PHE A 132 -22.18 -20.58 -3.50
CA PHE A 132 -22.40 -19.68 -4.63
C PHE A 132 -21.09 -18.98 -5.02
N LYS A 133 -20.37 -18.38 -4.06
CA LYS A 133 -19.07 -17.74 -4.27
C LYS A 133 -18.05 -18.67 -4.94
N LYS A 134 -17.89 -19.90 -4.42
CA LYS A 134 -16.97 -20.89 -5.01
C LYS A 134 -17.39 -21.29 -6.41
N THR A 135 -18.68 -21.52 -6.63
CA THR A 135 -19.23 -21.93 -7.93
C THR A 135 -19.02 -20.83 -8.96
N PHE A 136 -19.30 -19.58 -8.60
CA PHE A 136 -19.08 -18.41 -9.45
C PHE A 136 -17.62 -18.29 -9.90
N ILE A 137 -16.68 -18.40 -8.97
CA ILE A 137 -15.23 -18.30 -9.27
C ILE A 137 -14.77 -19.48 -10.13
N LYS A 138 -15.23 -20.71 -9.84
CA LYS A 138 -14.95 -21.89 -10.66
C LYS A 138 -15.52 -21.76 -12.07
N THR A 139 -16.69 -21.16 -12.23
CA THR A 139 -17.29 -20.89 -13.54
C THR A 139 -16.45 -19.87 -14.30
N ALA A 140 -16.05 -18.76 -13.68
CA ALA A 140 -15.16 -17.77 -14.31
C ALA A 140 -13.83 -18.40 -14.75
N HIS A 141 -13.23 -19.24 -13.91
CA HIS A 141 -12.02 -20.00 -14.25
C HIS A 141 -12.22 -20.91 -15.48
N LYS A 142 -13.31 -21.69 -15.51
CA LYS A 142 -13.64 -22.54 -16.67
C LYS A 142 -13.89 -21.75 -17.95
N VAL A 143 -14.52 -20.58 -17.86
CA VAL A 143 -14.77 -19.71 -19.02
C VAL A 143 -13.44 -19.22 -19.60
N ILE A 144 -12.52 -18.75 -18.74
CA ILE A 144 -11.17 -18.35 -19.14
C ILE A 144 -10.40 -19.50 -19.80
N GLU A 145 -10.45 -20.71 -19.22
CA GLU A 145 -9.70 -21.87 -19.75
C GLU A 145 -10.27 -22.45 -21.06
N LYS A 146 -11.55 -22.19 -21.35
CA LYS A 146 -12.22 -22.66 -22.56
C LYS A 146 -12.20 -21.66 -23.71
N ASP A 147 -11.91 -20.39 -23.43
CA ASP A 147 -11.83 -19.37 -24.47
C ASP A 147 -10.61 -19.62 -25.39
N ILE A 148 -10.87 -19.98 -26.64
CA ILE A 148 -9.85 -20.40 -27.61
C ILE A 148 -8.86 -19.26 -27.90
N ASN A 149 -9.37 -18.03 -28.02
CA ASN A 149 -8.58 -16.84 -28.39
C ASN A 149 -7.67 -16.38 -27.24
N TYR A 150 -8.07 -16.64 -26.00
CA TYR A 150 -7.32 -16.22 -24.83
C TYR A 150 -6.38 -17.31 -24.31
N LYS A 151 -6.80 -18.57 -24.37
CA LYS A 151 -6.06 -19.72 -23.81
C LYS A 151 -4.64 -19.84 -24.36
N GLU A 152 -4.42 -19.51 -25.63
CA GLU A 152 -3.08 -19.57 -26.24
C GLU A 152 -2.07 -18.64 -25.56
N ASN A 153 -2.53 -17.57 -24.92
CA ASN A 153 -1.69 -16.61 -24.20
C ASN A 153 -1.46 -16.99 -22.74
N ILE A 154 -2.19 -17.97 -22.21
CA ILE A 154 -2.15 -18.38 -20.81
C ILE A 154 -0.97 -19.32 -20.59
N LYS A 155 -0.16 -19.02 -19.57
CA LYS A 155 0.86 -19.91 -19.03
C LYS A 155 0.32 -20.74 -17.87
N SER A 156 -0.43 -20.11 -16.96
CA SER A 156 -1.12 -20.80 -15.87
C SER A 156 -2.40 -20.07 -15.47
N CYS A 157 -3.42 -20.81 -15.05
CA CYS A 157 -4.68 -20.28 -14.55
C CYS A 157 -5.13 -21.12 -13.35
N GLY A 158 -5.43 -20.48 -12.22
CA GLY A 158 -5.81 -21.17 -11.00
C GLY A 158 -6.59 -20.27 -10.06
N PHE A 159 -6.86 -20.76 -8.85
CA PHE A 159 -7.60 -19.98 -7.85
C PHE A 159 -7.22 -20.35 -6.42
N LEU A 160 -7.43 -19.42 -5.50
CA LEU A 160 -7.22 -19.56 -4.06
C LEU A 160 -8.54 -19.38 -3.31
N LEU A 161 -9.41 -20.40 -3.31
CA LEU A 161 -10.78 -20.30 -2.77
C LEU A 161 -10.85 -20.23 -1.24
N HIS A 162 -9.86 -20.77 -0.53
CA HIS A 162 -9.87 -20.85 0.94
C HIS A 162 -9.18 -19.64 1.61
N ALA A 163 -8.70 -18.68 0.83
CA ALA A 163 -8.18 -17.43 1.35
C ALA A 163 -9.34 -16.52 1.83
N LYS A 164 -9.04 -15.54 2.69
CA LYS A 164 -10.04 -14.56 3.15
C LYS A 164 -10.73 -13.85 1.98
N VAL A 165 -9.95 -13.50 0.96
CA VAL A 165 -10.44 -12.98 -0.31
C VAL A 165 -10.10 -14.07 -1.32
N PRO A 166 -11.10 -14.80 -1.83
CA PRO A 166 -10.89 -15.71 -2.94
C PRO A 166 -10.38 -14.94 -4.17
N ILE A 167 -9.33 -15.45 -4.79
CA ILE A 167 -8.68 -14.82 -5.95
C ILE A 167 -8.55 -15.87 -7.04
N LEU A 168 -8.84 -15.50 -8.28
CA LEU A 168 -8.47 -16.24 -9.48
C LEU A 168 -7.15 -15.65 -9.98
N GLN A 169 -6.13 -16.49 -10.08
CA GLN A 169 -4.77 -16.09 -10.47
C GLN A 169 -4.50 -16.55 -11.90
N LEU A 170 -4.00 -15.64 -12.72
CA LEU A 170 -3.70 -15.88 -14.11
C LEU A 170 -2.29 -15.38 -14.42
N GLU A 171 -1.45 -16.23 -15.01
CA GLU A 171 -0.14 -15.86 -15.55
C GLU A 171 -0.17 -16.02 -17.07
N LEU A 172 0.20 -14.96 -17.78
CA LEU A 172 0.35 -14.98 -19.23
C LEU A 172 1.77 -15.40 -19.63
N LYS A 173 1.94 -15.90 -20.86
CA LYS A 173 3.24 -16.31 -21.42
C LYS A 173 4.26 -15.17 -21.47
N ASN A 174 3.79 -13.92 -21.56
CA ASN A 174 4.63 -12.72 -21.55
C ASN A 174 5.04 -12.26 -20.12
N GLY A 175 4.76 -13.08 -19.10
CA GLY A 175 5.13 -12.87 -17.70
C GLY A 175 4.19 -11.98 -16.89
N LEU A 176 3.13 -11.43 -17.50
CA LEU A 176 2.14 -10.65 -16.77
C LEU A 176 1.29 -11.56 -15.87
N LYS A 177 1.05 -11.09 -14.64
CA LYS A 177 0.25 -11.80 -13.64
C LYS A 177 -0.97 -10.96 -13.29
N TYR A 178 -2.13 -11.61 -13.28
CA TYR A 178 -3.40 -11.00 -12.94
C TYR A 178 -4.01 -11.72 -11.74
N ASP A 179 -4.31 -10.96 -10.70
CA ASP A 179 -5.05 -11.43 -9.53
C ASP A 179 -6.47 -10.86 -9.64
N ILE A 180 -7.42 -11.69 -10.06
CA ILE A 180 -8.82 -11.32 -10.23
C ILE A 180 -9.58 -11.62 -8.93
N GLN A 181 -10.06 -10.56 -8.31
CA GLN A 181 -10.95 -10.59 -7.16
C GLN A 181 -12.39 -10.47 -7.65
N PHE A 182 -13.34 -10.95 -6.87
CA PHE A 182 -14.76 -10.88 -7.22
C PHE A 182 -15.49 -10.12 -6.12
N CYS A 183 -16.26 -9.11 -6.50
CA CYS A 183 -17.19 -8.42 -5.59
C CYS A 183 -16.50 -7.79 -4.37
N ASN A 184 -15.21 -7.47 -4.48
CA ASN A 184 -14.43 -6.96 -3.36
C ASN A 184 -14.55 -5.43 -3.23
N SER A 185 -15.63 -5.00 -2.57
CA SER A 185 -15.93 -3.60 -2.26
C SER A 185 -14.80 -2.88 -1.51
N HIS A 186 -14.07 -3.58 -0.65
CA HIS A 186 -12.96 -3.00 0.10
C HIS A 186 -11.81 -2.62 -0.83
N SER A 187 -11.44 -3.50 -1.78
CA SER A 187 -10.38 -3.20 -2.76
C SER A 187 -10.74 -1.99 -3.63
N LEU A 188 -12.00 -1.85 -4.03
CA LEU A 188 -12.49 -0.70 -4.80
C LEU A 188 -12.37 0.60 -3.99
N ARG A 189 -12.91 0.63 -2.76
CA ARG A 189 -12.87 1.81 -1.87
C ARG A 189 -11.45 2.20 -1.51
N ASN A 190 -10.62 1.23 -1.14
CA ASN A 190 -9.21 1.45 -0.79
C ASN A 190 -8.42 2.00 -1.98
N THR A 191 -8.65 1.47 -3.17
CA THR A 191 -8.03 1.98 -4.41
C THR A 191 -8.48 3.42 -4.66
N ASN A 192 -9.78 3.70 -4.55
CA ASN A 192 -10.30 5.06 -4.76
C ASN A 192 -9.68 6.06 -3.77
N LEU A 193 -9.56 5.68 -2.50
CA LEU A 193 -8.89 6.48 -1.47
C LEU A 193 -7.44 6.79 -1.82
N ILE A 194 -6.65 5.77 -2.19
CA ILE A 194 -5.23 5.98 -2.53
C ILE A 194 -5.07 6.78 -3.82
N ARG A 195 -5.98 6.67 -4.80
CA ARG A 195 -5.97 7.53 -6.00
C ARG A 195 -6.08 9.01 -5.65
N HIS A 196 -6.88 9.36 -4.64
CA HIS A 196 -7.01 10.75 -4.19
C HIS A 196 -5.72 11.26 -3.53
N TYR A 197 -5.08 10.45 -2.68
CA TYR A 197 -3.77 10.81 -2.14
C TYR A 197 -2.70 10.94 -3.23
N ALA A 198 -2.65 9.96 -4.14
CA ALA A 198 -1.68 9.93 -5.21
C ALA A 198 -1.86 11.09 -6.17
N ALA A 199 -3.09 11.56 -6.43
CA ALA A 199 -3.35 12.70 -7.30
C ALA A 199 -3.13 14.06 -6.60
N ALA A 200 -3.36 14.14 -5.29
CA ALA A 200 -3.37 15.42 -4.56
C ALA A 200 -2.03 16.16 -4.59
N ASP A 201 -0.92 15.48 -4.32
CA ASP A 201 0.40 16.12 -4.23
C ASP A 201 1.53 15.18 -4.68
N ILE A 202 2.49 15.69 -5.46
CA ILE A 202 3.67 14.95 -5.93
C ILE A 202 4.52 14.40 -4.77
N ARG A 203 4.58 15.12 -3.63
CA ARG A 203 5.34 14.72 -2.45
C ARG A 203 4.78 13.44 -1.82
N TYR A 204 3.47 13.16 -1.97
CA TYR A 204 2.91 11.86 -1.58
C TYR A 204 3.54 10.71 -2.38
N ARG A 205 3.63 10.86 -3.71
CA ARG A 205 4.20 9.81 -4.59
C ARG A 205 5.69 9.62 -4.33
N LYS A 206 6.45 10.72 -4.23
CA LYS A 206 7.88 10.69 -3.84
C LYS A 206 8.10 10.00 -2.50
N LEU A 207 7.33 10.37 -1.48
CA LEU A 207 7.46 9.79 -0.14
C LEU A 207 7.03 8.32 -0.11
N TYR A 208 5.97 7.95 -0.84
CA TYR A 208 5.57 6.56 -1.02
C TYR A 208 6.70 5.70 -1.62
N ILE A 209 7.34 6.17 -2.70
CA ILE A 209 8.44 5.44 -3.33
C ILE A 209 9.63 5.32 -2.36
N PHE A 210 9.97 6.40 -1.66
CA PHE A 210 11.03 6.40 -0.65
C PHE A 210 10.77 5.34 0.43
N VAL A 211 9.60 5.41 1.08
CA VAL A 211 9.26 4.51 2.19
C VAL A 211 9.13 3.07 1.73
N ARG A 212 8.50 2.82 0.57
CA ARG A 212 8.38 1.46 0.01
C ARG A 212 9.74 0.87 -0.35
N THR A 213 10.64 1.66 -0.94
CA THR A 213 11.99 1.21 -1.30
C THR A 213 12.80 0.93 -0.05
N LEU A 214 12.75 1.81 0.95
CA LEU A 214 13.40 1.64 2.25
C LEU A 214 12.90 0.36 2.94
N ALA A 215 11.58 0.19 3.05
CA ALA A 215 10.97 -0.98 3.68
C ALA A 215 11.29 -2.28 2.92
N LYS A 216 11.40 -2.25 1.59
CA LYS A 216 11.88 -3.40 0.79
C LYS A 216 13.33 -3.73 1.10
N LYS A 217 14.24 -2.74 1.13
CA LYS A 217 15.66 -2.93 1.45
C LYS A 217 15.87 -3.46 2.88
N LEU A 218 15.01 -3.06 3.82
CA LEU A 218 15.01 -3.55 5.20
C LEU A 218 14.27 -4.90 5.37
N ASN A 219 13.73 -5.48 4.29
CA ASN A 219 12.97 -6.73 4.30
C ASN A 219 11.75 -6.74 5.24
N ILE A 220 11.11 -5.58 5.42
CA ILE A 220 9.91 -5.41 6.26
C ILE A 220 8.62 -5.27 5.44
N ILE A 221 8.64 -5.70 4.17
CA ILE A 221 7.46 -5.82 3.29
C ILE A 221 7.22 -7.29 2.98
N ASN A 222 6.14 -7.84 3.53
CA ASN A 222 5.60 -9.16 3.18
C ASN A 222 4.28 -9.39 3.94
N GLY A 223 3.16 -9.00 3.32
CA GLY A 223 1.84 -9.13 3.94
C GLY A 223 1.47 -10.55 4.37
N ARG A 224 1.89 -11.57 3.59
CA ARG A 224 1.62 -12.99 3.88
C ARG A 224 2.34 -13.47 5.14
N ASN A 225 3.51 -12.92 5.40
CA ASN A 225 4.31 -13.26 6.58
C ASN A 225 4.09 -12.28 7.74
N GLY A 226 3.05 -11.43 7.71
CA GLY A 226 2.73 -10.53 8.81
C GLY A 226 3.65 -9.31 8.94
N PHE A 227 4.31 -8.92 7.85
CA PHE A 227 5.01 -7.63 7.69
C PHE A 227 4.12 -6.61 6.95
N LEU A 228 4.67 -5.43 6.60
CA LEU A 228 3.90 -4.39 5.92
C LEU A 228 3.42 -4.84 4.53
N THR A 229 2.23 -4.40 4.16
CA THR A 229 1.72 -4.39 2.78
C THR A 229 1.97 -3.04 2.13
N SER A 230 1.95 -2.99 0.80
CA SER A 230 1.98 -1.72 0.06
C SER A 230 0.86 -0.77 0.46
N TYR A 231 -0.34 -1.29 0.75
CA TYR A 231 -1.48 -0.48 1.22
C TYR A 231 -1.22 0.13 2.61
N GLN A 232 -0.66 -0.64 3.54
CA GLN A 232 -0.27 -0.10 4.84
C GLN A 232 0.78 1.01 4.71
N ILE A 233 1.77 0.86 3.83
CA ILE A 233 2.75 1.91 3.54
C ILE A 233 2.07 3.16 2.98
N SER A 234 1.16 3.01 2.01
CA SER A 234 0.38 4.12 1.46
C SER A 234 -0.39 4.90 2.54
N LEU A 235 -1.01 4.20 3.51
CA LEU A 235 -1.72 4.86 4.61
C LEU A 235 -0.78 5.49 5.64
N LEU A 236 0.37 4.89 5.94
CA LEU A 236 1.38 5.49 6.83
C LEU A 236 1.92 6.81 6.25
N VAL A 237 2.15 6.85 4.94
CA VAL A 237 2.56 8.05 4.21
C VAL A 237 1.45 9.10 4.22
N ALA A 238 0.21 8.70 3.90
CA ALA A 238 -0.94 9.60 3.94
C ALA A 238 -1.13 10.20 5.34
N HIS A 239 -1.13 9.36 6.37
CA HIS A 239 -1.22 9.78 7.78
C HIS A 239 -0.15 10.79 8.13
N PHE A 240 1.11 10.50 7.82
CA PHE A 240 2.22 11.40 8.12
C PHE A 240 2.05 12.77 7.45
N LEU A 241 1.66 12.81 6.17
CA LEU A 241 1.44 14.08 5.45
C LEU A 241 0.21 14.85 5.94
N GLN A 242 -0.79 14.16 6.47
CA GLN A 242 -1.97 14.76 7.10
C GLN A 242 -1.76 15.16 8.55
N THR A 243 -0.67 14.72 9.19
CA THR A 243 -0.45 14.91 10.62
C THR A 243 0.36 16.15 10.88
N LYS A 244 -0.05 16.92 11.90
CA LYS A 244 0.79 17.98 12.45
C LYS A 244 1.97 17.33 13.17
N TYR A 245 3.19 17.60 12.71
CA TYR A 245 4.39 17.12 13.35
C TYR A 245 5.28 18.28 13.80
N ARG A 246 5.60 18.29 15.10
CA ARG A 246 6.37 19.36 15.75
C ARG A 246 5.70 20.73 15.49
N LYS A 247 6.47 21.71 15.00
CA LYS A 247 5.99 23.07 14.68
C LYS A 247 5.50 23.22 13.23
N GLN A 248 5.48 22.15 12.44
CA GLN A 248 5.09 22.20 11.04
C GLN A 248 3.61 21.85 10.85
N GLN A 249 2.95 22.60 9.98
CA GLN A 249 1.57 22.31 9.57
C GLN A 249 1.56 21.07 8.65
N PRO A 250 0.45 20.30 8.66
CA PRO A 250 0.25 19.21 7.71
C PRO A 250 0.49 19.65 6.27
N VAL A 251 1.05 18.75 5.46
CA VAL A 251 1.21 18.95 4.02
C VAL A 251 -0.13 18.79 3.31
N LEU A 252 -0.87 17.73 3.68
CA LEU A 252 -2.18 17.42 3.15
C LEU A 252 -3.27 17.75 4.19
N PRO A 253 -4.44 18.23 3.75
CA PRO A 253 -5.62 18.24 4.61
C PRO A 253 -6.10 16.79 4.84
N ILE A 254 -7.12 16.60 5.69
CA ILE A 254 -7.81 15.32 5.79
C ILE A 254 -8.63 15.08 4.51
N ILE A 255 -8.01 14.43 3.52
CA ILE A 255 -8.59 14.25 2.19
C ILE A 255 -9.98 13.57 2.23
N PRO A 256 -10.21 12.51 3.03
CA PRO A 256 -11.54 11.90 3.12
C PRO A 256 -12.64 12.85 3.58
N LYS A 257 -12.31 13.89 4.35
CA LYS A 257 -13.28 14.91 4.80
C LYS A 257 -13.59 15.92 3.71
N ILE A 258 -12.59 16.35 2.94
CA ILE A 258 -12.78 17.30 1.85
C ILE A 258 -13.48 16.64 0.66
N CYS A 259 -13.04 15.44 0.27
CA CYS A 259 -13.60 14.70 -0.86
C CYS A 259 -14.71 13.72 -0.40
N CYS A 260 -15.57 14.13 0.53
CA CYS A 260 -16.57 13.25 1.13
C CYS A 260 -17.56 12.69 0.09
N SER A 261 -17.88 13.43 -0.97
CA SER A 261 -18.72 12.98 -2.08
C SER A 261 -18.14 11.78 -2.85
N ALA A 262 -16.81 11.61 -2.82
CA ALA A 262 -16.11 10.52 -3.51
C ALA A 262 -15.52 9.48 -2.56
N LEU A 263 -15.36 9.81 -1.27
CA LEU A 263 -14.62 8.97 -0.31
C LEU A 263 -15.41 8.62 0.95
N SER A 264 -16.62 9.15 1.16
CA SER A 264 -17.42 8.81 2.34
C SER A 264 -17.71 7.31 2.37
N PRO A 265 -17.72 6.67 3.56
CA PRO A 265 -18.15 5.28 3.70
C PRO A 265 -19.59 5.04 3.22
N SER A 266 -20.42 6.09 3.19
CA SER A 266 -21.83 6.03 2.81
C SER A 266 -22.10 6.04 1.30
N ILE A 267 -21.11 6.34 0.44
CA ILE A 267 -21.35 6.30 -1.01
C ILE A 267 -21.53 4.85 -1.48
N THR A 268 -22.35 4.64 -2.50
CA THR A 268 -22.63 3.30 -3.03
C THR A 268 -21.44 2.72 -3.79
N ILE A 269 -21.46 1.42 -4.06
CA ILE A 269 -20.38 0.77 -4.83
C ILE A 269 -20.40 1.23 -6.29
N GLU A 270 -21.57 1.52 -6.85
CA GLU A 270 -21.72 2.09 -8.18
C GLU A 270 -20.99 3.44 -8.29
N GLU A 271 -21.14 4.32 -7.29
CA GLU A 271 -20.44 5.60 -7.28
C GLU A 271 -18.93 5.41 -7.14
N VAL A 272 -18.47 4.45 -6.32
CA VAL A 272 -17.04 4.08 -6.26
C VAL A 272 -16.54 3.60 -7.62
N CYS A 273 -17.28 2.73 -8.31
CA CYS A 273 -16.95 2.23 -9.64
C CYS A 273 -16.90 3.37 -10.68
N LYS A 274 -17.85 4.31 -10.62
CA LYS A 274 -17.84 5.52 -11.46
C LYS A 274 -16.61 6.37 -11.18
N ASN A 275 -16.25 6.58 -9.92
CA ASN A 275 -15.04 7.31 -9.55
C ASN A 275 -13.77 6.62 -10.06
N LEU A 276 -13.70 5.29 -10.02
CA LEU A 276 -12.55 4.53 -10.54
C LEU A 276 -12.36 4.65 -12.06
N LYS A 277 -13.44 4.85 -12.81
CA LYS A 277 -13.42 5.03 -14.28
C LYS A 277 -13.04 6.45 -14.72
N ASN A 278 -13.15 7.43 -13.84
CA ASN A 278 -12.90 8.84 -14.15
C ASN A 278 -11.62 9.36 -13.49
N PRO A 279 -10.95 10.38 -14.07
CA PRO A 279 -9.84 11.05 -13.40
C PRO A 279 -10.25 11.61 -12.04
N VAL A 280 -9.33 11.61 -11.07
CA VAL A 280 -9.59 12.18 -9.76
C VAL A 280 -9.63 13.71 -9.86
N ASN A 281 -10.72 14.31 -9.36
CA ASN A 281 -10.79 15.75 -9.17
C ASN A 281 -10.15 16.13 -7.82
N VAL A 282 -9.05 16.88 -7.87
CA VAL A 282 -8.31 17.35 -6.68
C VAL A 282 -8.46 18.84 -6.42
N SER A 283 -9.29 19.57 -7.17
CA SER A 283 -9.39 21.04 -7.07
C SER A 283 -9.71 21.51 -5.64
N ALA A 284 -10.65 20.84 -4.98
CA ALA A 284 -11.03 21.10 -3.60
C ALA A 284 -9.92 20.78 -2.59
N VAL A 285 -8.96 19.91 -2.91
CA VAL A 285 -7.83 19.56 -2.04
C VAL A 285 -6.67 20.54 -2.25
N THR A 286 -6.38 20.90 -3.51
CA THR A 286 -5.21 21.70 -3.89
C THR A 286 -5.15 23.05 -3.18
N THR A 287 -6.30 23.67 -2.89
CA THR A 287 -6.41 24.94 -2.16
C THR A 287 -5.96 24.86 -0.70
N HIS A 288 -5.90 23.66 -0.12
CA HIS A 288 -5.54 23.44 1.29
C HIS A 288 -4.15 22.79 1.46
N ILE A 289 -3.43 22.55 0.36
CA ILE A 289 -2.10 21.94 0.43
C ILE A 289 -1.11 22.96 0.95
N ASN A 290 -0.37 22.61 2.00
CA ASN A 290 0.76 23.41 2.46
C ASN A 290 1.97 23.13 1.55
N PRO A 291 2.52 24.13 0.83
CA PRO A 291 3.60 23.91 -0.13
C PRO A 291 4.93 23.51 0.52
N ASN A 292 5.08 23.68 1.84
CA ASN A 292 6.28 23.35 2.58
C ASN A 292 6.06 22.17 3.53
N PRO A 293 7.10 21.38 3.86
CA PRO A 293 8.46 21.40 3.31
C PRO A 293 8.62 20.52 2.04
N SER A 294 9.86 20.39 1.55
CA SER A 294 10.24 19.55 0.40
C SER A 294 10.07 18.05 0.68
N ALA A 295 10.08 17.21 -0.37
CA ALA A 295 9.91 15.76 -0.22
C ALA A 295 11.08 15.10 0.52
N SER A 296 12.31 15.58 0.31
CA SER A 296 13.51 15.11 0.98
C SER A 296 13.45 15.37 2.49
N TYR A 297 13.00 16.56 2.87
CA TYR A 297 12.81 16.92 4.27
C TYR A 297 11.72 16.04 4.92
N LEU A 298 10.59 15.83 4.21
CA LEU A 298 9.52 14.93 4.64
C LEU A 298 9.99 13.47 4.77
N ALA A 299 10.88 13.00 3.91
CA ALA A 299 11.43 11.64 3.99
C ALA A 299 12.22 11.41 5.29
N ILE A 300 13.09 12.34 5.67
CA ILE A 300 13.85 12.25 6.93
C ILE A 300 12.91 12.36 8.14
N GLN A 301 11.93 13.27 8.08
CA GLN A 301 10.95 13.42 9.14
C GLN A 301 10.01 12.22 9.28
N PHE A 302 9.64 11.56 8.19
CA PHE A 302 8.83 10.34 8.23
C PHE A 302 9.55 9.27 9.06
N VAL A 303 10.84 9.07 8.80
CA VAL A 303 11.67 8.12 9.55
C VAL A 303 11.73 8.51 11.02
N ASP A 304 11.98 9.79 11.32
CA ASP A 304 12.03 10.30 12.70
C ASP A 304 10.68 10.16 13.43
N TYR A 305 9.57 10.47 12.75
CA TYR A 305 8.21 10.33 13.26
C TYR A 305 7.93 8.88 13.67
N PHE A 306 8.15 7.93 12.75
CA PHE A 306 7.86 6.51 13.01
C PHE A 306 8.93 5.81 13.86
N ALA A 307 10.13 6.36 14.01
CA ALA A 307 11.10 5.91 15.01
C ALA A 307 10.64 6.22 16.44
N ASN A 308 9.95 7.34 16.63
CA ASN A 308 9.47 7.84 17.93
C ASN A 308 7.96 7.62 18.17
N PHE A 309 7.25 7.05 17.20
CA PHE A 309 5.81 6.79 17.31
C PHE A 309 5.52 5.78 18.42
N ASN A 310 4.58 6.10 19.32
CA ASN A 310 4.16 5.18 20.38
C ASN A 310 3.12 4.18 19.87
N TYR A 311 3.58 3.12 19.23
CA TYR A 311 2.74 2.05 18.67
C TYR A 311 1.88 1.29 19.69
N LYS A 312 2.20 1.39 20.99
CA LYS A 312 1.44 0.71 22.05
C LYS A 312 0.21 1.50 22.47
N VAL A 313 0.28 2.82 22.38
CA VAL A 313 -0.76 3.73 22.89
C VAL A 313 -1.54 4.37 21.75
N ASN A 314 -0.91 4.59 20.60
CA ASN A 314 -1.52 5.39 19.54
C ASN A 314 -2.06 4.52 18.40
N ALA A 315 -3.27 4.87 17.95
CA ALA A 315 -3.92 4.37 16.76
C ALA A 315 -4.03 5.46 15.70
N ILE A 316 -3.81 5.07 14.45
CA ILE A 316 -3.88 5.94 13.27
C ILE A 316 -5.28 5.83 12.67
N TYR A 317 -5.94 6.96 12.46
CA TYR A 317 -7.24 7.05 11.81
C TYR A 317 -7.13 8.00 10.63
N MET A 318 -7.50 7.55 9.43
CA MET A 318 -7.31 8.34 8.20
C MET A 318 -8.20 9.59 8.11
N ASP A 319 -9.23 9.69 8.96
CA ASP A 319 -10.13 10.83 9.11
C ASP A 319 -9.75 11.77 10.27
N LYS A 320 -8.63 11.52 10.96
CA LYS A 320 -8.16 12.32 12.10
C LYS A 320 -6.78 12.92 11.86
N LEU A 321 -6.58 14.12 12.39
CA LEU A 321 -5.33 14.88 12.24
C LEU A 321 -4.19 14.30 13.09
N LEU A 322 -4.52 13.82 14.28
CA LEU A 322 -3.55 13.27 15.22
C LEU A 322 -3.92 11.81 15.51
N PRO A 323 -2.94 10.96 15.83
CA PRO A 323 -3.21 9.64 16.36
C PRO A 323 -4.01 9.73 17.65
N GLU A 324 -4.95 8.80 17.85
CA GLU A 324 -5.73 8.74 19.07
C GLU A 324 -5.18 7.68 20.02
N LYS A 325 -5.38 7.91 21.32
CA LYS A 325 -5.01 6.93 22.34
C LYS A 325 -5.98 5.74 22.27
N SER A 326 -5.46 4.57 21.99
CA SER A 326 -6.20 3.31 21.96
C SER A 326 -6.48 2.78 23.36
N TYR A 327 -7.26 3.51 24.16
CA TYR A 327 -7.77 2.97 25.42
C TYR A 327 -8.77 1.85 25.09
N GLY A 328 -8.47 0.61 25.49
CA GLY A 328 -9.39 -0.52 25.35
C GLY A 328 -9.17 -1.46 24.15
N ILE A 329 -8.19 -1.20 23.26
CA ILE A 329 -7.84 -2.16 22.20
C ILE A 329 -6.99 -3.28 22.83
N ARG A 330 -7.62 -4.43 23.13
CA ARG A 330 -7.01 -5.59 23.80
C ARG A 330 -5.83 -6.24 23.04
N ASN A 331 -5.46 -5.78 21.84
CA ASN A 331 -4.48 -6.44 20.97
C ASN A 331 -3.31 -5.53 20.57
N TYR A 332 -2.47 -5.19 21.55
CA TYR A 332 -1.24 -4.39 21.41
C TYR A 332 -0.17 -4.98 20.48
N ARG A 333 -0.40 -6.18 19.93
CA ARG A 333 0.57 -6.88 19.08
C ARG A 333 0.52 -6.42 17.63
N LYS A 334 -0.47 -5.63 17.21
CA LYS A 334 -0.67 -5.25 15.80
C LYS A 334 -0.73 -3.75 15.65
N LEU A 335 -0.13 -3.24 14.57
CA LEU A 335 -0.18 -1.82 14.22
C LEU A 335 -1.65 -1.37 14.12
N GLN A 336 -2.04 -0.35 14.89
CA GLN A 336 -3.40 0.16 14.88
C GLN A 336 -3.52 1.24 13.81
N ILE A 337 -4.07 0.88 12.66
CA ILE A 337 -4.29 1.78 11.53
C ILE A 337 -5.63 1.46 10.90
N PHE A 338 -6.52 2.44 10.88
CA PHE A 338 -7.91 2.33 10.46
C PHE A 338 -8.11 3.19 9.22
N ASP A 339 -8.48 2.55 8.11
CA ASP A 339 -9.05 3.30 7.00
C ASP A 339 -10.46 3.79 7.37
N THR A 340 -11.04 4.63 6.53
CA THR A 340 -12.37 5.19 6.77
C THR A 340 -13.49 4.16 6.58
N TYR A 341 -13.19 2.97 6.08
CA TYR A 341 -14.20 2.00 5.62
C TYR A 341 -14.39 0.81 6.57
N SER A 342 -13.55 0.67 7.60
CA SER A 342 -13.62 -0.44 8.55
C SER A 342 -13.42 0.01 9.99
N SER A 343 -14.23 -0.55 10.89
CA SER A 343 -14.04 -0.45 12.35
C SER A 343 -12.88 -1.30 12.87
N LYS A 344 -12.20 -2.06 12.01
CA LYS A 344 -11.07 -2.92 12.36
C LYS A 344 -9.78 -2.39 11.75
N SER A 345 -8.69 -2.49 12.49
CA SER A 345 -7.36 -2.16 11.95
C SER A 345 -7.07 -3.01 10.72
N ILE A 346 -6.54 -2.38 9.67
CA ILE A 346 -6.11 -3.07 8.45
C ILE A 346 -4.89 -3.95 8.71
N SER A 347 -4.15 -3.72 9.80
CA SER A 347 -3.00 -4.55 10.17
C SER A 347 -3.41 -5.84 10.86
N ARG A 348 -2.81 -6.93 10.41
CA ARG A 348 -3.08 -8.28 10.93
C ARG A 348 -1.85 -8.95 11.54
N GLY A 349 -0.65 -8.50 11.15
CA GLY A 349 0.61 -9.10 11.52
C GLY A 349 1.14 -8.61 12.86
N GLY A 350 1.62 -9.56 13.69
CA GLY A 350 2.24 -9.26 14.98
C GLY A 350 3.63 -8.63 14.87
N MET A 351 4.32 -8.88 13.76
CA MET A 351 5.71 -8.46 13.54
C MET A 351 5.84 -7.04 12.99
N VAL A 352 4.75 -6.44 12.50
CA VAL A 352 4.76 -5.12 11.86
C VAL A 352 5.31 -4.04 12.80
N ILE A 353 4.84 -3.99 14.06
CA ILE A 353 5.25 -2.95 15.01
C ILE A 353 6.75 -3.02 15.27
N GLU A 354 7.24 -4.20 15.63
CA GLU A 354 8.64 -4.40 16.01
C GLU A 354 9.56 -4.11 14.83
N SER A 355 9.29 -4.73 13.69
CA SER A 355 10.09 -4.57 12.47
C SER A 355 10.11 -3.12 11.98
N LEU A 356 8.96 -2.42 11.96
CA LEU A 356 8.89 -1.02 11.58
C LEU A 356 9.61 -0.11 12.58
N SER A 357 9.34 -0.25 13.88
CA SER A 357 9.94 0.60 14.91
C SER A 357 11.47 0.46 14.96
N GLN A 358 11.98 -0.77 14.97
CA GLN A 358 13.43 -1.02 14.99
C GLN A 358 14.09 -0.52 13.70
N SER A 359 13.47 -0.77 12.55
CA SER A 359 13.95 -0.27 11.25
C SER A 359 14.07 1.25 11.22
N MET A 360 13.03 1.98 11.63
CA MET A 360 13.07 3.45 11.62
C MET A 360 14.10 4.01 12.60
N LYS A 361 14.25 3.39 13.79
CA LYS A 361 15.30 3.75 14.75
C LYS A 361 16.72 3.49 14.21
N TYR A 362 16.91 2.39 13.49
CA TYR A 362 18.18 2.08 12.84
C TYR A 362 18.51 3.12 11.75
N VAL A 363 17.55 3.43 10.88
CA VAL A 363 17.74 4.39 9.79
C VAL A 363 18.04 5.78 10.36
N ILE A 364 17.26 6.29 11.32
CA ILE A 364 17.51 7.62 11.88
C ILE A 364 18.88 7.73 12.57
N LYS A 365 19.33 6.66 13.24
CA LYS A 365 20.69 6.61 13.82
C LYS A 365 21.77 6.63 12.75
N SER A 366 21.53 5.96 11.63
CA SER A 366 22.50 5.88 10.53
C SER A 366 22.59 7.19 9.72
N VAL A 367 21.46 7.89 9.55
CA VAL A 367 21.43 9.26 9.00
C VAL A 367 22.26 10.21 9.87
N ARG A 368 22.10 10.15 11.20
CA ARG A 368 22.89 10.98 12.14
C ARG A 368 24.39 10.69 12.13
N LYS A 369 24.80 9.47 11.80
CA LYS A 369 26.22 9.09 11.69
C LYS A 369 26.82 9.43 10.32
N LEU A 370 26.08 10.10 9.43
CA LEU A 370 26.47 10.40 8.05
C LEU A 370 26.74 9.14 7.19
N ILE A 371 26.33 7.95 7.64
CA ILE A 371 26.61 6.66 6.99
C ILE A 371 25.65 6.39 5.81
N PHE A 372 24.54 7.12 5.70
CA PHE A 372 23.54 6.87 4.66
C PHE A 372 23.71 7.78 3.44
N PHE A 373 24.32 7.23 2.39
CA PHE A 373 23.91 7.47 1.00
C PHE A 373 23.43 6.13 0.45
N ILE A 374 22.12 5.88 0.53
CA ILE A 374 21.51 4.77 -0.20
C ILE A 374 20.44 5.37 -1.09
N PHE A 375 20.85 5.84 -2.27
CA PHE A 375 20.04 5.81 -3.47
C PHE A 375 20.92 5.45 -4.66
#